data_AF-A0A2E7XLJ9-F1
#
_entry.id   AF-A0A2E7XLJ9-F1
#
_cell.length_a   1.000
_cell.length_b   1.000
_cell.length_c   1.000
_cell.angle_alpha   90.00
_cell.angle_beta   90.00
_cell.angle_gamma   90.00
#
_symmetry.space_group_name_H-M   'P 1'
#
loop_
_entity.id
_entity.type
_entity.pdbx_description
1 polymer ?
#
loop_
_entity_poly.entity_id
_entity_poly.type
_entity_poly.pdbx_seq_one_letter_code
_entity_poly.pdbx_strand_id
1 'polypeptide(L)'
;MKIFLCVLVLATTVLLTVGTPLPGEQPVKQNRWLSPDPILPMTFAHKTHKSENCLDCHHNYSDDTGGGPCMNCHVSDQEVWPLLETQFHDLCRGCHEDKQLAGEEGGPTRVCIECHLDEELP
;
A
#
# COMPACT_ATOMS: atom_id res chain seq x y z
N MET A 1 39.89 -28.51 19.11
CA MET A 1 38.48 -28.35 19.52
C MET A 1 38.08 -26.89 19.80
N LYS A 2 38.75 -26.15 20.69
CA LYS A 2 38.35 -24.77 21.05
C LYS A 2 38.32 -23.79 19.85
N ILE A 3 39.33 -23.84 18.98
CA ILE A 3 39.41 -22.98 17.78
C ILE A 3 38.28 -23.29 16.80
N PHE A 4 37.96 -24.58 16.60
CA PHE A 4 36.88 -25.02 15.72
C PHE A 4 35.51 -24.56 16.23
N LEU A 5 35.32 -24.60 17.57
CA LEU A 5 34.12 -24.09 18.22
C LEU A 5 33.98 -22.56 18.04
N CYS A 6 35.06 -21.80 18.20
CA CYS A 6 35.06 -20.35 17.97
C CYS A 6 34.72 -19.99 16.51
N VAL A 7 35.26 -20.73 15.54
CA VAL A 7 34.95 -20.51 14.12
C VAL A 7 33.48 -20.82 13.81
N LEU A 8 32.92 -21.89 14.38
CA LEU A 8 31.50 -22.22 14.23
C LEU A 8 30.57 -21.15 14.82
N VAL A 9 30.90 -20.64 16.02
CA VAL A 9 30.12 -19.59 16.68
C VAL A 9 30.18 -18.28 15.90
N LEU A 10 31.36 -17.90 15.39
CA LEU A 10 31.51 -16.70 14.56
C LEU A 10 30.79 -16.83 13.21
N ALA A 11 30.86 -18.00 12.57
CA ALA A 11 30.15 -18.23 11.31
C ALA A 11 28.62 -18.16 11.49
N THR A 12 28.09 -18.73 12.57
CA THR A 12 26.64 -18.68 12.87
C THR A 12 26.17 -17.27 13.24
N THR A 13 26.95 -16.50 13.99
CA THR A 13 26.59 -15.09 14.27
C THR A 13 26.58 -14.24 13.00
N VAL A 14 27.55 -14.40 12.11
CA VAL A 14 27.58 -13.68 10.82
C VAL A 14 26.38 -14.06 9.94
N LEU A 15 26.02 -15.35 9.90
CA LEU A 15 24.83 -15.82 9.18
C LEU A 15 23.54 -15.24 9.75
N LEU A 16 23.42 -15.08 11.06
CA LEU A 16 22.24 -14.49 11.71
C LEU A 16 22.15 -12.97 11.52
N THR A 17 23.27 -12.25 11.44
CA THR A 17 23.27 -10.78 11.30
C THR A 17 23.25 -10.30 9.85
N VAL A 18 23.78 -11.08 8.90
CA VAL A 18 23.90 -10.70 7.48
C VAL A 18 22.91 -11.48 6.60
N GLY A 19 22.52 -12.69 7.00
CA GLY A 19 21.76 -13.61 6.16
C GLY A 19 20.25 -13.56 6.29
N THR A 20 19.69 -12.78 7.23
CA THR A 20 18.24 -12.58 7.28
C THR A 20 17.87 -11.43 6.35
N PRO A 21 17.20 -11.69 5.20
CA PRO A 21 16.53 -10.60 4.50
C PRO A 21 15.46 -10.10 5.46
N LEU A 22 15.71 -8.94 6.09
CA LEU A 22 14.61 -8.18 6.69
C LEU A 22 13.62 -7.98 5.54
N PRO A 23 12.33 -8.31 5.71
CA PRO A 23 11.30 -7.91 4.76
C PRO A 23 11.14 -6.39 4.89
N GLY A 24 12.13 -5.66 4.40
CA GLY A 24 12.01 -4.25 4.11
C GLY A 24 11.12 -4.18 2.89
N GLU A 25 9.89 -3.71 3.10
CA GLU A 25 8.98 -3.30 2.05
C GLU A 25 9.78 -2.42 1.09
N GLN A 26 10.09 -2.94 -0.10
CA GLN A 26 10.75 -2.13 -1.11
C GLN A 26 9.81 -0.96 -1.39
N PRO A 27 10.30 0.30 -1.37
CA PRO A 27 9.46 1.42 -1.74
C PRO A 27 8.92 1.14 -3.13
N VAL A 28 7.60 1.27 -3.31
CA VAL A 28 6.86 1.03 -4.56
C VAL A 28 7.24 2.11 -5.60
N LYS A 29 8.52 2.23 -5.94
CA LYS A 29 9.06 3.19 -6.91
C LYS A 29 9.31 2.55 -8.28
N GLN A 30 9.21 1.23 -8.40
CA GLN A 30 9.60 0.50 -9.62
C GLN A 30 8.49 -0.31 -10.31
N ASN A 31 7.24 -0.25 -9.84
CA ASN A 31 6.13 -0.92 -10.50
C ASN A 31 5.33 0.08 -11.36
N ARG A 32 6.02 0.77 -12.28
CA ARG A 32 5.38 1.55 -13.33
C ARG A 32 5.25 0.64 -14.54
N TRP A 33 4.13 -0.05 -14.69
CA TRP A 33 3.77 -0.59 -15.99
C TRP A 33 3.53 0.57 -16.95
N LEU A 34 4.60 1.03 -17.59
CA LEU A 34 4.61 1.82 -18.81
C LEU A 34 4.06 3.26 -18.76
N SER A 35 3.47 3.76 -17.67
CA SER A 35 3.11 5.19 -17.62
C SER A 35 4.35 6.06 -17.38
N PRO A 36 4.63 7.05 -18.26
CA PRO A 36 5.62 8.08 -17.99
C PRO A 36 5.18 8.98 -16.83
N ASP A 37 3.87 9.09 -16.59
CA ASP A 37 3.30 9.95 -15.56
C ASP A 37 3.36 9.27 -14.18
N PRO A 38 3.79 10.00 -13.13
CA PRO A 38 3.80 9.47 -11.78
C PRO A 38 2.37 9.31 -11.25
N ILE A 39 2.16 8.27 -10.46
CA ILE A 39 0.97 8.17 -9.61
C ILE A 39 1.03 9.33 -8.63
N LEU A 40 -0.01 10.16 -8.61
CA LEU A 40 -0.08 11.28 -7.69
C LEU A 40 -0.08 10.75 -6.26
N PRO A 41 0.78 11.28 -5.37
CA PRO A 41 0.74 10.88 -3.97
C PRO A 41 -0.64 11.19 -3.39
N MET A 42 -1.04 10.39 -2.42
CA MET A 42 -2.26 10.60 -1.67
C MET A 42 -2.03 10.16 -0.24
N THR A 43 -2.66 10.85 0.69
CA THR A 43 -2.56 10.52 2.11
C THR A 43 -3.81 9.75 2.52
N PHE A 44 -3.62 8.65 3.23
CA PHE A 44 -4.71 7.83 3.73
C PHE A 44 -4.56 7.57 5.23
N ALA A 45 -5.54 8.03 6.01
CA ALA A 45 -5.56 7.86 7.45
C ALA A 45 -6.63 6.85 7.88
N HIS A 46 -6.20 5.67 8.34
CA HIS A 46 -7.10 4.68 8.95
C HIS A 46 -7.92 5.26 10.13
N LYS A 47 -7.37 6.25 10.84
CA LYS A 47 -8.02 6.90 11.98
C LYS A 47 -9.37 7.53 11.62
N THR A 48 -9.51 8.07 10.41
CA THR A 48 -10.75 8.70 9.93
C THR A 48 -11.68 7.71 9.23
N HIS A 49 -11.23 6.49 8.96
CA HIS A 49 -12.00 5.44 8.26
C HIS A 49 -12.37 4.26 9.18
N LYS A 50 -12.12 4.37 10.49
CA LYS A 50 -12.34 3.28 11.47
C LYS A 50 -13.79 2.80 11.60
N SER A 51 -14.77 3.59 11.12
CA SER A 51 -16.19 3.23 11.11
C SER A 51 -16.58 2.38 9.90
N GLU A 52 -15.76 2.38 8.86
CA GLU A 52 -16.01 1.63 7.64
C GLU A 52 -15.58 0.17 7.82
N ASN A 53 -16.23 -0.75 7.10
CA ASN A 53 -15.86 -2.16 7.18
C ASN A 53 -14.51 -2.36 6.48
N CYS A 54 -13.58 -3.04 7.16
CA CYS A 54 -12.25 -3.32 6.63
C CYS A 54 -12.31 -3.98 5.24
N LEU A 55 -13.29 -4.84 5.00
CA LEU A 55 -13.45 -5.59 3.76
C LEU A 55 -13.92 -4.72 2.58
N ASP A 56 -14.48 -3.53 2.84
CA ASP A 56 -14.90 -2.61 1.78
C ASP A 56 -13.69 -2.00 1.06
N CYS A 57 -12.54 -1.90 1.74
CA CYS A 57 -11.28 -1.46 1.15
C CYS A 57 -10.32 -2.63 0.92
N HIS A 58 -10.11 -3.46 1.94
CA HIS A 58 -9.27 -4.66 1.88
C HIS A 58 -10.05 -5.86 1.38
N HIS A 59 -10.55 -5.77 0.14
CA HIS A 59 -11.24 -6.90 -0.52
C HIS A 59 -10.34 -8.16 -0.57
N ASN A 60 -9.02 -7.95 -0.58
CA ASN A 60 -7.98 -8.98 -0.53
C ASN A 60 -8.06 -9.91 0.69
N TYR A 61 -8.73 -9.50 1.78
CA TYR A 61 -8.97 -10.35 2.95
C TYR A 61 -10.08 -11.38 2.74
N SER A 62 -10.83 -11.28 1.65
CA SER A 62 -12.02 -12.10 1.38
C SER A 62 -11.97 -12.90 0.07
N ASP A 63 -11.05 -12.56 -0.84
CA ASP A 63 -10.99 -13.14 -2.19
C ASP A 63 -9.73 -14.01 -2.42
N ASP A 64 -8.99 -14.33 -1.36
CA ASP A 64 -7.74 -15.11 -1.37
C ASP A 64 -6.60 -14.53 -2.23
N THR A 65 -6.68 -13.25 -2.64
CA THR A 65 -5.63 -12.59 -3.47
C THR A 65 -4.37 -12.19 -2.70
N GLY A 66 -4.35 -12.34 -1.38
CA GLY A 66 -3.18 -12.17 -0.53
C GLY A 66 -3.30 -11.03 0.47
N GLY A 67 -2.17 -10.55 1.00
CA GLY A 67 -2.09 -9.50 2.00
C GLY A 67 -1.21 -8.33 1.55
N GLY A 68 -1.43 -7.15 2.16
CA GLY A 68 -0.61 -5.96 1.95
C GLY A 68 -1.36 -4.79 1.33
N PRO A 69 -0.64 -3.73 0.94
CA PRO A 69 -1.24 -2.54 0.34
C PRO A 69 -1.76 -2.82 -1.08
N CYS A 70 -2.78 -2.05 -1.48
CA CYS A 70 -3.42 -2.13 -2.80
C CYS A 70 -2.40 -2.12 -3.95
N MET A 71 -1.34 -1.33 -3.80
CA MET A 71 -0.30 -1.15 -4.81
C MET A 71 0.46 -2.45 -5.13
N ASN A 72 0.44 -3.44 -4.25
CA ASN A 72 1.07 -4.73 -4.53
C ASN A 72 0.48 -5.43 -5.75
N CYS A 73 -0.80 -5.21 -6.06
CA CYS A 73 -1.50 -5.79 -7.20
C CYS A 73 -1.86 -4.73 -8.24
N HIS A 74 -2.46 -3.61 -7.81
CA HIS A 74 -3.00 -2.59 -8.71
C HIS A 74 -1.94 -1.83 -9.52
N VAL A 75 -0.65 -1.98 -9.19
CA VAL A 75 0.45 -1.47 -10.02
C VAL A 75 1.42 -2.51 -10.51
N SER A 76 1.21 -3.79 -10.18
CA SER A 76 2.08 -4.89 -10.60
C SER A 76 1.42 -5.83 -11.61
N ASP A 77 0.11 -5.73 -11.77
CA ASP A 77 -0.66 -6.53 -12.73
C ASP A 77 -0.97 -5.71 -14.01
N GLN A 78 -0.70 -6.29 -15.18
CA GLN A 78 -0.85 -5.63 -16.48
C GLN A 78 -2.33 -5.43 -16.90
N GLU A 79 -3.23 -6.28 -16.43
CA GLU A 79 -4.67 -6.18 -16.71
C GLU A 79 -5.35 -5.20 -15.74
N VAL A 80 -4.85 -5.13 -14.50
CA VAL A 80 -5.40 -4.23 -13.46
C VAL A 80 -4.85 -2.80 -13.58
N TRP A 81 -3.56 -2.63 -13.91
CA TRP A 81 -2.92 -1.32 -13.95
C TRP A 81 -3.66 -0.26 -14.77
N PRO A 82 -4.15 -0.54 -16.01
CA PRO A 82 -4.90 0.44 -16.79
C PRO A 82 -6.19 0.93 -16.13
N LEU A 83 -6.68 0.22 -15.11
CA LEU A 83 -7.89 0.53 -14.36
C LEU A 83 -7.62 1.26 -13.05
N LEU A 84 -6.35 1.44 -12.65
CA LEU A 84 -5.95 2.00 -11.36
C LEU A 84 -6.70 3.31 -11.04
N GLU A 85 -6.66 4.27 -11.96
CA GLU A 85 -7.28 5.58 -11.75
C GLU A 85 -8.79 5.45 -11.50
N THR A 86 -9.49 4.71 -12.36
CA THR A 86 -10.93 4.52 -12.26
C THR A 86 -11.31 3.75 -11.00
N GLN A 87 -10.62 2.64 -10.70
CA GLN A 87 -10.92 1.80 -9.54
C GLN A 87 -10.75 2.55 -8.22
N PHE A 88 -9.69 3.34 -8.08
CA PHE A 88 -9.46 4.11 -6.85
C PHE A 88 -10.42 5.28 -6.73
N HIS A 89 -10.75 5.97 -7.83
CA HIS A 89 -11.74 7.02 -7.77
C HIS A 89 -13.16 6.48 -7.51
N ASP A 90 -13.55 5.37 -8.13
CA ASP A 90 -14.86 4.76 -7.89
C ASP A 90 -14.98 4.28 -6.44
N LEU A 91 -13.91 3.71 -5.86
CA LEU A 91 -13.88 3.30 -4.46
C LEU A 91 -13.89 4.50 -3.50
N CYS A 92 -12.87 5.36 -3.57
CA CYS A 92 -12.64 6.40 -2.58
C CYS A 92 -13.59 7.58 -2.76
N ARG A 93 -13.65 8.16 -3.98
CA ARG A 93 -14.55 9.29 -4.25
C ARG A 93 -16.00 8.83 -4.25
N GLY A 94 -16.31 7.65 -4.79
CA GLY A 94 -17.68 7.11 -4.77
C GLY A 94 -18.25 6.99 -3.37
N CYS A 95 -17.51 6.38 -2.44
CA CYS A 95 -17.94 6.30 -1.02
C CYS A 95 -18.18 7.68 -0.41
N HIS A 96 -17.30 8.66 -0.67
CA HIS A 96 -17.47 10.03 -0.19
C HIS A 96 -18.69 10.72 -0.80
N GLU A 97 -18.96 10.50 -2.09
CA GLU A 97 -20.13 11.03 -2.78
C GLU A 97 -21.42 10.43 -2.20
N ASP A 98 -21.45 9.14 -1.92
CA ASP A 98 -22.59 8.47 -1.30
C ASP A 98 -22.89 9.03 0.10
N LYS A 99 -21.86 9.19 0.94
CA LYS A 99 -22.00 9.83 2.25
C LYS A 99 -22.49 11.28 2.13
N GLN A 100 -21.96 12.03 1.17
CA GLN A 100 -22.39 13.41 0.91
C GLN A 100 -23.87 13.47 0.49
N LEU A 101 -24.34 12.53 -0.34
CA LEU A 101 -25.74 12.42 -0.76
C LEU A 101 -26.66 11.99 0.40
N ALA A 102 -26.17 11.15 1.30
CA ALA A 102 -26.86 10.75 2.52
C ALA A 102 -26.91 11.85 3.60
N GLY A 103 -26.15 12.94 3.42
CA GLY A 103 -26.01 13.99 4.44
C GLY A 103 -25.14 13.57 5.63
N GLU A 104 -24.28 12.57 5.43
CA GLU A 104 -23.34 12.07 6.42
C GLU A 104 -21.99 12.79 6.31
N GLU A 105 -21.21 12.76 7.38
CA GLU A 105 -19.81 13.19 7.32
C GLU A 105 -19.01 12.21 6.45
N GLY A 106 -18.30 12.75 5.46
CA GLY A 106 -17.47 12.00 4.52
C GLY A 106 -16.22 12.80 4.15
N GLY A 107 -15.38 12.20 3.31
CA GLY A 107 -14.20 12.88 2.79
C GLY A 107 -14.47 13.76 1.56
N PRO A 108 -13.41 14.29 0.95
CA PRO A 108 -13.52 15.16 -0.22
C PRO A 108 -14.08 14.42 -1.45
N THR A 109 -14.90 15.12 -2.25
CA THR A 109 -15.59 14.54 -3.42
C THR A 109 -15.15 15.12 -4.76
N ARG A 110 -14.74 16.40 -4.82
CA ARG A 110 -14.54 17.11 -6.11
C ARG A 110 -13.26 17.92 -6.22
N VAL A 111 -12.49 18.06 -5.15
CA VAL A 111 -11.27 18.87 -5.14
C VAL A 111 -10.07 17.92 -5.12
N CYS A 112 -9.42 17.73 -6.27
CA CYS A 112 -8.39 16.70 -6.45
C CYS A 112 -7.27 16.78 -5.39
N ILE A 113 -6.84 18.01 -5.04
CA ILE A 113 -5.77 18.26 -4.07
C ILE A 113 -6.15 17.89 -2.63
N GLU A 114 -7.44 17.79 -2.30
CA GLU A 114 -7.87 17.38 -0.96
C GLU A 114 -7.61 15.88 -0.69
N CYS A 115 -7.48 15.06 -1.74
CA CYS A 115 -6.99 13.69 -1.66
C CYS A 115 -5.49 13.59 -1.98
N HIS A 116 -5.06 14.28 -3.04
CA HIS A 116 -3.72 14.16 -3.61
C HIS A 116 -2.71 15.12 -2.99
N LEU A 117 -2.55 15.03 -1.68
CA LEU A 117 -1.58 15.83 -0.95
C LEU A 117 -0.17 15.27 -1.17
N ASP A 118 0.76 16.15 -1.55
CA ASP A 118 2.18 15.84 -1.48
C ASP A 118 2.56 15.67 -0.01
N GLU A 119 2.95 14.47 0.40
CA GLU A 119 3.69 14.35 1.65
C GLU A 119 5.08 14.93 1.41
N GLU A 120 5.36 16.10 1.98
CA GLU A 120 6.71 16.43 2.40
C GLU A 120 7.11 15.39 3.45
N LEU A 121 7.58 14.23 2.97
CA LEU A 121 8.19 13.19 3.80
C LEU A 121 9.24 13.86 4.71
N PRO A 122 9.14 13.76 6.04
CA PRO A 122 10.31 13.98 6.89
C PRO A 122 11.40 12.94 6.59
#